data_AF-A0A376MRW2-F1
#
_entry.id   AF-A0A376MRW2-F1
#
_cell.length_a   1.000
_cell.length_b   1.000
_cell.length_c   1.000
_cell.angle_alpha   90.00
_cell.angle_beta   90.00
_cell.angle_gamma   90.00
#
_symmetry.space_group_name_H-M   'P 1'
#
loop_
_entity.id
_entity.type
_entity.pdbx_description
1 polymer ?
#
loop_
_entity_poly.entity_id
_entity_poly.type
_entity_poly.pdbx_seq_one_letter_code
_entity_poly.pdbx_strand_id
1 'polypeptide(L)'
;MAKRMGGKGGYVIYVGSLTVPQHNLWADLLVKYQKEHYPDMHEVTRRMPVAESVDDSRRTTLDLMKTYPDLKAVVSFGSNGPIGAGRAVKEKRAKNKVAVYGMMIPSQAASLIKSGDITEGITYDPASAGYALAAVASTLLKGEEIKPGLEMQNLGKADVDIDKRIIRFHKVLLVNKDNIDSLY
;
A
#
# COMPACT_ATOMS: atom_id res chain seq x y z
N MET A 1 -1.97 -10.81 2.70
CA MET A 1 -0.59 -11.36 2.72
C MET A 1 -0.48 -12.69 3.48
N ALA A 2 -0.57 -12.73 4.82
CA ALA A 2 -0.30 -13.94 5.63
C ALA A 2 -1.09 -15.19 5.18
N LYS A 3 -2.40 -15.04 4.89
CA LYS A 3 -3.26 -16.10 4.35
C LYS A 3 -2.66 -16.78 3.10
N ARG A 4 -2.10 -16.00 2.17
CA ARG A 4 -1.50 -16.52 0.93
C ARG A 4 -0.17 -17.22 1.18
N MET A 5 0.57 -16.78 2.19
CA MET A 5 1.87 -17.36 2.57
C MET A 5 1.73 -18.62 3.43
N GLY A 6 0.51 -18.94 3.90
CA GLY A 6 0.26 -19.98 4.90
C GLY A 6 0.83 -19.61 6.27
N GLY A 7 0.86 -18.32 6.60
CA GLY A 7 1.34 -17.81 7.89
C GLY A 7 2.85 -17.91 8.11
N LYS A 8 3.66 -18.24 7.09
CA LYS A 8 5.11 -18.47 7.23
C LYS A 8 5.94 -17.98 6.05
N GLY A 9 7.18 -17.56 6.32
CA GLY A 9 8.20 -17.17 5.34
C GLY A 9 8.47 -15.67 5.26
N GLY A 10 9.44 -15.31 4.43
CA GLY A 10 9.96 -13.96 4.31
C GLY A 10 9.07 -12.98 3.55
N TYR A 11 9.07 -11.72 3.97
CA TYR A 11 8.53 -10.59 3.22
C TYR A 11 9.49 -9.39 3.21
N VAL A 12 9.25 -8.43 2.33
CA VAL A 12 9.96 -7.14 2.32
C VAL A 12 8.98 -5.98 2.14
N ILE A 13 9.32 -4.83 2.73
CA ILE A 13 8.56 -3.59 2.64
C ILE A 13 9.35 -2.56 1.82
N TYR A 14 8.68 -1.93 0.85
CA TYR A 14 9.18 -0.78 0.12
C TYR A 14 8.48 0.50 0.60
N VAL A 15 9.28 1.48 0.98
CA VAL A 15 8.85 2.84 1.35
C VAL A 15 9.38 3.83 0.31
N GLY A 16 8.78 5.02 0.26
CA GLY A 16 9.20 6.04 -0.73
C GLY A 16 10.58 6.59 -0.39
N SER A 17 10.81 6.84 0.90
CA SER A 17 12.12 7.15 1.47
C SER A 17 12.18 6.67 2.93
N LEU A 18 13.36 6.72 3.54
CA LEU A 18 13.52 6.41 4.96
C LEU A 18 12.95 7.49 5.90
N THR A 19 12.50 8.62 5.35
CA THR A 19 12.02 9.77 6.11
C THR A 19 10.57 10.16 5.80
N VAL A 20 9.94 9.60 4.77
CA VAL A 20 8.54 9.92 4.44
C VAL A 20 7.62 9.42 5.58
N PRO A 21 6.87 10.29 6.26
CA PRO A 21 6.25 9.94 7.53
C PRO A 21 5.26 8.78 7.44
N GLN A 22 4.33 8.87 6.48
CA GLN A 22 3.20 7.94 6.43
C GLN A 22 3.60 6.52 6.02
N HIS A 23 4.51 6.36 5.06
CA HIS A 23 4.93 5.01 4.65
C HIS A 23 5.70 4.32 5.78
N ASN A 24 6.50 5.07 6.53
CA ASN A 24 7.25 4.52 7.67
C ASN A 24 6.32 4.15 8.82
N LEU A 25 5.32 4.99 9.14
CA LEU A 25 4.30 4.65 10.12
C LEU A 25 3.54 3.37 9.75
N TRP A 26 3.10 3.23 8.50
CA TRP A 26 2.41 2.02 8.05
C TRP A 26 3.32 0.79 8.05
N ALA A 27 4.60 0.94 7.70
CA ALA A 27 5.58 -0.14 7.79
C ALA A 27 5.77 -0.60 9.25
N ASP A 28 5.90 0.32 10.20
CA ASP A 28 6.03 0.00 11.63
C ASP A 28 4.81 -0.76 12.14
N LEU A 29 3.61 -0.29 11.80
CA LEU A 29 2.35 -0.93 12.20
C LEU A 29 2.18 -2.32 11.56
N LEU A 30 2.55 -2.48 10.29
CA LEU A 30 2.51 -3.78 9.61
C LEU A 30 3.43 -4.79 10.30
N VAL A 31 4.68 -4.40 10.58
CA VAL A 31 5.65 -5.27 11.25
C VAL A 31 5.21 -5.61 12.66
N LYS A 32 4.71 -4.62 13.42
CA LYS A 32 4.17 -4.85 14.77
C LYS A 32 3.04 -5.87 14.74
N TYR A 33 2.04 -5.65 13.89
CA TYR A 33 0.90 -6.57 13.74
C TYR A 33 1.36 -7.97 13.32
N GLN A 34 2.29 -8.05 12.36
CA GLN A 34 2.82 -9.33 11.90
C GLN A 34 3.49 -10.10 13.04
N LYS A 35 4.31 -9.45 13.87
CA LYS A 35 5.00 -10.11 14.99
C LYS A 35 4.03 -10.63 16.06
N GLU A 36 2.94 -9.91 16.31
CA GLU A 36 1.93 -10.30 17.30
C GLU A 36 1.06 -11.47 16.84
N HIS A 37 0.87 -11.65 15.52
CA HIS A 37 -0.10 -12.61 14.97
C HIS A 37 0.48 -13.75 14.14
N TYR A 38 1.67 -13.58 13.55
CA TYR A 38 2.27 -14.52 12.61
C TYR A 38 3.78 -14.65 12.83
N PRO A 39 4.24 -15.25 13.95
CA PRO A 39 5.65 -15.28 14.34
C PRO A 39 6.57 -16.02 13.36
N ASP A 40 6.03 -16.91 12.52
CA ASP A 40 6.79 -17.63 11.49
C ASP A 40 7.00 -16.81 10.20
N MET A 41 6.46 -15.60 10.14
CA MET A 41 6.77 -14.61 9.12
C MET A 41 7.87 -13.67 9.60
N HIS A 42 8.70 -13.17 8.68
CA HIS A 42 9.76 -12.23 9.03
C HIS A 42 10.13 -11.30 7.86
N GLU A 43 10.67 -10.14 8.19
CA GLU A 43 11.31 -9.27 7.21
C GLU A 43 12.63 -9.90 6.76
N VAL A 44 12.80 -10.19 5.46
CA VAL A 44 14.07 -10.74 4.93
C VAL A 44 15.21 -9.71 4.96
N THR A 45 14.83 -8.43 5.05
CA THR A 45 15.70 -7.28 5.17
C THR A 45 14.90 -6.13 5.76
N ARG A 46 15.58 -5.14 6.33
CA ARG A 46 14.97 -3.84 6.64
C ARG A 46 14.31 -3.22 5.39
N ARG A 47 13.27 -2.41 5.61
CA ARG A 47 12.54 -1.72 4.53
C ARG A 47 13.47 -0.99 3.56
N MET A 48 13.09 -0.98 2.28
CA MET A 48 13.89 -0.41 1.19
C MET A 48 13.27 0.91 0.66
N PRO A 49 14.06 1.99 0.49
CA PRO A 49 13.57 3.29 0.03
C PRO A 49 13.48 3.37 -1.50
N VAL A 50 12.66 2.52 -2.11
CA VAL A 50 12.59 2.34 -3.59
C VAL A 50 11.19 2.50 -4.18
N ALA A 51 10.18 2.74 -3.34
CA ALA A 51 8.77 2.59 -3.72
C ALA A 51 8.27 3.63 -4.75
N GLU A 52 8.98 4.75 -4.93
CA GLU A 52 8.64 5.77 -5.92
C GLU A 52 9.32 5.56 -7.28
N SER A 53 10.16 4.52 -7.41
CA SER A 53 10.92 4.23 -8.63
C SER A 53 10.59 2.84 -9.16
N VAL A 54 10.06 2.78 -10.38
CA VAL A 54 9.75 1.50 -11.05
C VAL A 54 11.02 0.68 -11.27
N ASP A 55 12.13 1.31 -11.68
CA ASP A 55 13.38 0.58 -11.92
C ASP A 55 14.00 0.08 -10.63
N ASP A 56 14.09 0.94 -9.60
CA ASP A 56 14.70 0.53 -8.32
C ASP A 56 13.88 -0.57 -7.65
N SER A 57 12.54 -0.45 -7.68
CA SER A 57 11.66 -1.49 -7.16
C SER A 57 11.78 -2.80 -7.93
N ARG A 58 11.92 -2.76 -9.27
CA ARG A 58 12.15 -3.96 -10.09
C ARG A 58 13.49 -4.60 -9.75
N ARG A 59 14.58 -3.83 -9.78
CA ARG A 59 15.95 -4.29 -9.49
C ARG A 59 16.03 -4.90 -8.09
N THR A 60 15.53 -4.19 -7.08
CA THR A 60 15.48 -4.66 -5.69
C THR A 60 14.70 -5.97 -5.57
N THR A 61 13.56 -6.09 -6.25
CA THR A 61 12.77 -7.34 -6.20
C THR A 61 13.52 -8.51 -6.84
N LEU A 62 14.22 -8.29 -7.95
CA LEU A 62 15.05 -9.30 -8.60
C LEU A 62 16.17 -9.79 -7.68
N ASP A 63 16.88 -8.86 -7.04
CA ASP A 63 17.99 -9.16 -6.14
C ASP A 63 17.51 -9.91 -4.90
N LEU A 64 16.39 -9.49 -4.31
CA LEU A 64 15.82 -10.13 -3.12
C LEU A 64 15.27 -11.53 -3.44
N MET A 65 14.59 -11.72 -4.58
CA MET A 65 14.15 -13.06 -5.00
C MET A 65 15.32 -14.02 -5.24
N LYS A 66 16.46 -13.51 -5.71
CA LYS A 66 17.68 -14.30 -5.89
C LYS A 66 18.35 -14.63 -4.55
N THR A 67 18.37 -13.67 -3.63
CA THR A 67 19.10 -13.76 -2.35
C THR A 67 18.34 -14.55 -1.30
N TYR A 68 17.01 -14.44 -1.28
CA TYR A 68 16.14 -15.01 -0.26
C TYR A 68 15.14 -16.00 -0.89
N PRO A 69 15.47 -17.30 -0.96
CA PRO A 69 14.60 -18.32 -1.55
C PRO A 69 13.24 -18.47 -0.85
N ASP A 70 13.15 -18.03 0.41
CA ASP A 70 11.93 -18.07 1.23
C ASP A 70 11.11 -16.76 1.17
N LEU A 71 11.54 -15.76 0.38
CA LEU A 71 10.76 -14.56 0.11
C LEU A 71 9.46 -14.96 -0.59
N LYS A 72 8.32 -14.61 0.04
CA LYS A 72 6.99 -14.89 -0.48
C LYS A 72 6.13 -13.65 -0.71
N ALA A 73 6.52 -12.49 -0.19
CA ALA A 73 5.75 -11.27 -0.39
C ALA A 73 6.60 -10.00 -0.49
N VAL A 74 6.25 -9.15 -1.44
CA VAL A 74 6.70 -7.75 -1.52
C VAL A 74 5.51 -6.86 -1.19
N VAL A 75 5.70 -5.92 -0.26
CA VAL A 75 4.70 -4.90 0.10
C VAL A 75 5.27 -3.54 -0.27
N SER A 76 4.53 -2.70 -0.99
CA SER A 76 4.97 -1.34 -1.32
C SER A 76 3.94 -0.29 -0.92
N PHE A 77 4.40 0.75 -0.23
CA PHE A 77 3.56 1.90 0.10
C PHE A 77 3.62 3.04 -0.95
N GLY A 78 4.63 3.05 -1.83
CA GLY A 78 4.66 3.93 -3.01
C GLY A 78 4.00 3.28 -4.22
N SER A 79 3.35 4.07 -5.08
CA SER A 79 2.52 3.56 -6.18
C SER A 79 3.31 2.92 -7.33
N ASN A 80 4.55 3.35 -7.53
CA ASN A 80 5.44 2.76 -8.53
C ASN A 80 6.04 1.42 -8.10
N GLY A 81 6.06 1.13 -6.79
CA GLY A 81 6.68 -0.07 -6.27
C GLY A 81 6.02 -1.38 -6.69
N PRO A 82 4.67 -1.54 -6.64
CA PRO A 82 4.03 -2.73 -7.16
C PRO A 82 4.24 -2.92 -8.66
N ILE A 83 4.39 -1.83 -9.43
CA ILE A 83 4.68 -1.91 -10.88
C ILE A 83 6.07 -2.50 -11.10
N GLY A 84 7.09 -1.99 -10.41
CA GLY A 84 8.45 -2.51 -10.48
C GLY A 84 8.55 -3.97 -10.01
N ALA A 85 7.99 -4.25 -8.83
CA ALA A 85 7.98 -5.59 -8.24
C ALA A 85 7.20 -6.61 -9.09
N GLY A 86 6.01 -6.23 -9.58
CA GLY A 86 5.20 -7.07 -10.45
C GLY A 86 5.90 -7.39 -11.78
N ARG A 87 6.63 -6.42 -12.37
CA ARG A 87 7.47 -6.68 -13.56
C ARG A 87 8.59 -7.69 -13.27
N ALA A 88 9.25 -7.59 -12.12
CA ALA A 88 10.27 -8.56 -11.70
C ALA A 88 9.69 -9.96 -11.50
N VAL A 89 8.54 -10.06 -10.83
CA VAL A 89 7.81 -11.32 -10.63
C VAL A 89 7.40 -11.93 -11.97
N LYS A 90 6.90 -11.12 -12.91
CA LYS A 90 6.55 -11.55 -14.27
C LYS A 90 7.78 -12.10 -15.02
N GLU A 91 8.89 -11.36 -15.00
CA GLU A 91 10.15 -11.73 -15.65
C GLU A 91 10.65 -13.11 -15.18
N LYS A 92 10.57 -13.38 -13.87
CA LYS A 92 11.00 -14.65 -13.28
C LYS A 92 9.91 -15.72 -13.24
N ARG A 93 8.74 -15.47 -13.83
CA ARG A 93 7.56 -16.36 -13.78
C ARG A 93 7.23 -16.79 -12.35
N ALA A 94 7.38 -15.88 -11.40
CA ALA A 94 7.43 -16.17 -9.96
C ALA A 94 6.11 -15.91 -9.22
N LYS A 95 5.01 -15.59 -9.92
CA LYS A 95 3.72 -15.18 -9.30
C LYS A 95 3.09 -16.21 -8.34
N ASN A 96 3.44 -17.48 -8.50
CA ASN A 96 3.00 -18.56 -7.61
C ASN A 96 3.86 -18.69 -6.35
N LYS A 97 5.03 -18.03 -6.31
CA LYS A 97 5.98 -18.05 -5.19
C LYS A 97 6.01 -16.72 -4.44
N VAL A 98 6.00 -15.60 -5.17
CA VAL A 98 6.12 -14.25 -4.64
C VAL A 98 4.86 -13.46 -4.94
N ALA A 99 4.14 -13.07 -3.90
CA ALA A 99 3.01 -12.16 -3.97
C ALA A 99 3.48 -10.70 -3.94
N VAL A 100 2.73 -9.81 -4.59
CA VAL A 100 3.02 -8.37 -4.60
C VAL A 100 1.77 -7.63 -4.16
N TYR A 101 1.88 -6.86 -3.09
CA TYR A 101 0.83 -6.04 -2.51
C TYR A 101 1.28 -4.58 -2.46
N GLY A 102 0.34 -3.62 -2.49
CA GLY A 102 0.69 -2.24 -2.21
C GLY A 102 -0.32 -1.19 -2.63
N MET A 103 0.08 0.06 -2.46
CA MET A 103 -0.62 1.22 -3.02
C MET A 103 -0.43 1.26 -4.54
N MET A 104 -1.47 1.64 -5.28
CA MET A 104 -1.41 1.71 -6.74
C MET A 104 -2.54 2.58 -7.29
N ILE A 105 -2.35 3.08 -8.51
CA ILE A 105 -3.44 3.53 -9.36
C ILE A 105 -3.96 2.32 -10.15
N PRO A 106 -5.27 1.99 -10.09
CA PRO A 106 -5.82 0.79 -10.72
C PRO A 106 -5.50 0.69 -12.21
N SER A 107 -5.76 1.75 -12.99
CA SER A 107 -5.44 1.79 -14.44
C SER A 107 -3.97 1.53 -14.75
N GLN A 108 -3.04 2.06 -13.94
CA GLN A 108 -1.60 1.82 -14.10
C GLN A 108 -1.21 0.35 -13.81
N ALA A 109 -1.86 -0.27 -12.82
CA ALA A 109 -1.57 -1.64 -12.39
C ALA A 109 -2.37 -2.72 -13.17
N ALA A 110 -3.36 -2.32 -13.96
CA ALA A 110 -4.37 -3.21 -14.54
C ALA A 110 -3.78 -4.42 -15.28
N SER A 111 -2.78 -4.20 -16.13
CA SER A 111 -2.13 -5.29 -16.87
C SER A 111 -1.50 -6.35 -15.96
N LEU A 112 -0.83 -5.91 -14.89
CA LEU A 112 -0.13 -6.79 -13.94
C LEU A 112 -1.09 -7.45 -12.94
N ILE A 113 -2.17 -6.77 -12.58
CA ILE A 113 -3.28 -7.38 -11.81
C ILE A 113 -3.93 -8.49 -12.65
N LYS A 114 -4.29 -8.22 -13.91
CA LYS A 114 -4.93 -9.20 -14.80
C LYS A 114 -4.05 -10.43 -15.04
N SER A 115 -2.74 -10.24 -15.27
CA SER A 115 -1.79 -11.37 -15.41
C SER A 115 -1.51 -12.12 -14.09
N GLY A 116 -1.82 -11.50 -12.96
CA GLY A 116 -1.61 -12.02 -11.60
C GLY A 116 -0.20 -11.81 -11.06
N ASP A 117 0.61 -10.96 -11.71
CA ASP A 117 1.97 -10.63 -11.28
C ASP A 117 1.98 -9.54 -10.20
N ILE A 118 0.92 -8.73 -10.11
CA ILE A 118 0.51 -8.05 -8.88
C ILE A 118 -0.65 -8.85 -8.26
N THR A 119 -0.58 -9.10 -6.95
CA THR A 119 -1.57 -9.92 -6.26
C THR A 119 -2.83 -9.16 -5.92
N GLU A 120 -2.71 -8.02 -5.24
CA GLU A 120 -3.83 -7.22 -4.79
C GLU A 120 -3.33 -5.82 -4.39
N GLY A 121 -4.05 -4.78 -4.77
CA GLY A 121 -3.87 -3.45 -4.22
C GLY A 121 -4.62 -3.30 -2.92
N ILE A 122 -3.96 -2.76 -1.91
CA ILE A 122 -4.59 -2.32 -0.65
C ILE A 122 -4.27 -0.84 -0.56
N THR A 123 -5.20 -0.02 -1.05
CA THR A 123 -4.97 1.39 -1.36
C THR A 123 -6.18 2.24 -0.96
N TYR A 124 -6.24 3.49 -1.41
CA TYR A 124 -7.40 4.36 -1.36
C TYR A 124 -7.42 5.23 -2.62
N ASP A 125 -8.52 5.95 -2.84
CA ASP A 125 -8.63 6.92 -3.93
C ASP A 125 -7.99 8.28 -3.57
N PRO A 126 -6.89 8.70 -4.24
CA PRO A 126 -6.27 9.98 -3.98
C PRO A 126 -7.13 11.18 -4.43
N ALA A 127 -8.09 11.01 -5.36
CA ALA A 127 -9.02 12.07 -5.72
C ALA A 127 -9.94 12.41 -4.54
N SER A 128 -10.44 11.39 -3.84
CA SER A 128 -11.18 11.55 -2.59
C SER A 128 -10.36 12.27 -1.51
N ALA A 129 -9.06 12.00 -1.40
CA ALA A 129 -8.17 12.72 -0.47
C ALA A 129 -8.00 14.20 -0.87
N GLY A 130 -7.79 14.48 -2.16
CA GLY A 130 -7.70 15.85 -2.69
C GLY A 130 -8.98 16.66 -2.46
N TYR A 131 -10.15 16.04 -2.68
CA TYR A 131 -11.44 16.66 -2.39
C TYR A 131 -11.58 16.97 -0.89
N ALA A 132 -11.25 16.03 -0.01
CA ALA A 132 -11.35 16.23 1.44
C ALA A 132 -10.47 17.39 1.90
N LEU A 133 -9.24 17.51 1.39
CA LEU A 133 -8.34 18.62 1.71
C LEU A 133 -8.94 19.98 1.33
N ALA A 134 -9.46 20.10 0.10
CA ALA A 134 -10.07 21.33 -0.37
C ALA A 134 -11.36 21.67 0.41
N ALA A 135 -12.16 20.66 0.75
CA ALA A 135 -13.38 20.82 1.55
C ALA A 135 -13.06 21.32 2.97
N VAL A 136 -12.10 20.70 3.67
CA VAL A 136 -11.64 21.16 5.00
C VAL A 136 -11.12 22.59 4.93
N ALA A 137 -10.29 22.91 3.94
CA ALA A 137 -9.77 24.26 3.76
C ALA A 137 -10.90 25.28 3.54
N SER A 138 -11.91 24.94 2.74
CA SER A 138 -13.08 25.80 2.53
C SER A 138 -13.87 26.05 3.82
N THR A 139 -14.12 25.01 4.62
CA THR A 139 -14.78 25.13 5.93
C THR A 139 -14.03 26.11 6.84
N LEU A 140 -12.71 25.92 6.98
CA LEU A 140 -11.88 26.79 7.82
C LEU A 140 -11.84 28.24 7.32
N LEU A 141 -11.74 28.45 6.00
CA LEU A 141 -11.73 29.80 5.40
C LEU A 141 -13.07 30.54 5.54
N LYS A 142 -14.17 29.82 5.74
CA LYS A 142 -15.48 30.41 6.08
C LYS A 142 -15.60 30.78 7.57
N GLY A 143 -14.58 30.52 8.38
CA GLY A 143 -14.60 30.71 9.82
C GLY A 143 -15.37 29.62 10.58
N GLU A 144 -15.68 28.51 9.91
CA GLU A 144 -16.32 27.35 10.53
C GLU A 144 -15.27 26.44 11.20
N GLU A 145 -15.65 25.78 12.28
CA GLU A 145 -14.76 24.89 13.04
C GLU A 145 -14.93 23.43 12.61
N ILE A 146 -13.82 22.69 12.60
CA ILE A 146 -13.84 21.23 12.46
C ILE A 146 -14.15 20.58 13.82
N LYS A 147 -15.18 19.72 13.87
CA LYS A 147 -15.66 19.08 15.11
C LYS A 147 -15.93 17.59 14.89
N PRO A 148 -15.95 16.79 15.98
CA PRO A 148 -16.50 15.43 15.93
C PRO A 148 -17.91 15.44 15.31
N GLY A 149 -18.18 14.46 14.45
CA GLY A 149 -19.40 14.43 13.64
C GLY A 149 -19.29 15.12 12.29
N LEU A 150 -18.10 15.62 11.90
CA LEU A 150 -17.82 16.07 10.55
C LEU A 150 -18.25 15.00 9.52
N GLU A 151 -19.05 15.43 8.55
CA GLU A 151 -19.51 14.59 7.45
C GLU A 151 -19.26 15.32 6.14
N MET A 152 -18.73 14.60 5.15
CA MET A 152 -18.42 15.14 3.84
C MET A 152 -19.18 14.39 2.76
N GLN A 153 -19.67 15.13 1.77
CA GLN A 153 -20.28 14.54 0.59
C GLN A 153 -19.30 13.55 -0.06
N ASN A 154 -19.78 12.36 -0.43
CA ASN A 154 -19.02 11.25 -1.02
C ASN A 154 -18.01 10.52 -0.10
N LEU A 155 -17.58 11.15 0.99
CA LEU A 155 -16.65 10.57 1.98
C LEU A 155 -17.36 10.03 3.23
N GLY A 156 -18.55 10.52 3.54
CA GLY A 156 -19.32 10.14 4.74
C GLY A 156 -18.73 10.75 6.01
N LYS A 157 -19.01 10.12 7.16
CA LYS A 157 -18.57 10.59 8.47
C LYS A 157 -17.07 10.39 8.68
N ALA A 158 -16.42 11.41 9.22
CA ALA A 158 -15.03 11.37 9.63
C ALA A 158 -14.89 11.00 11.11
N ASP A 159 -13.80 10.32 11.45
CA ASP A 159 -13.26 10.30 12.81
C ASP A 159 -12.34 11.52 12.98
N VAL A 160 -12.66 12.38 13.96
CA VAL A 160 -11.97 13.66 14.19
C VAL A 160 -11.30 13.61 15.55
N ASP A 161 -9.97 13.57 15.52
CA ASP A 161 -9.09 13.66 16.68
C ASP A 161 -8.62 15.11 16.80
N ILE A 162 -9.29 15.89 17.66
CA ILE A 162 -9.03 17.32 17.83
C ILE A 162 -7.64 17.58 18.42
N ASP A 163 -7.22 16.78 19.40
CA ASP A 163 -5.94 16.94 20.08
C ASP A 163 -4.76 16.71 19.14
N LYS A 164 -4.85 15.67 18.30
CA LYS A 164 -3.82 15.39 17.29
C LYS A 164 -4.02 16.16 15.99
N ARG A 165 -5.14 16.87 15.84
CA ARG A 165 -5.56 17.57 14.62
C ARG A 165 -5.60 16.63 13.40
N ILE A 166 -6.18 15.45 13.57
CA ILE A 166 -6.29 14.43 12.52
C ILE A 166 -7.76 14.19 12.17
N ILE A 167 -8.07 14.24 10.86
CA ILE A 167 -9.35 13.83 10.30
C ILE A 167 -9.13 12.53 9.53
N ARG A 168 -9.85 11.47 9.88
CA ARG A 168 -9.74 10.16 9.21
C ARG A 168 -11.04 9.79 8.52
N PHE A 169 -10.92 9.30 7.29
CA PHE A 169 -12.01 8.66 6.57
C PHE A 169 -11.66 7.19 6.31
N HIS A 170 -12.62 6.30 6.48
CA HIS A 170 -12.42 4.86 6.31
C HIS A 170 -12.83 4.41 4.90
N LYS A 171 -11.97 4.70 3.92
CA LYS A 171 -12.20 4.48 2.49
C LYS A 171 -11.12 3.60 1.86
N VAL A 172 -10.78 2.50 2.52
CA VAL A 172 -9.85 1.52 1.95
C VAL A 172 -10.46 0.91 0.68
N LEU A 173 -9.64 0.81 -0.36
CA LEU A 173 -9.96 0.22 -1.65
C LEU A 173 -9.09 -1.01 -1.86
N LEU A 174 -9.74 -2.16 -2.06
CA LEU A 174 -9.08 -3.37 -2.53
C LEU A 174 -9.13 -3.40 -4.06
N VAL A 175 -7.98 -3.56 -4.70
CA VAL A 175 -7.86 -3.63 -6.17
C VAL A 175 -7.46 -5.05 -6.54
N ASN A 176 -8.35 -5.75 -7.24
CA ASN A 176 -8.12 -7.14 -7.63
C ASN A 176 -8.73 -7.40 -9.02
N LYS A 177 -8.61 -8.64 -9.52
CA LYS A 177 -9.08 -8.99 -10.86
C LYS A 177 -10.58 -8.79 -11.05
N ASP A 178 -11.36 -8.88 -9.98
CA ASP A 178 -12.83 -8.87 -10.06
C ASP A 178 -13.37 -7.45 -10.24
N ASN A 179 -12.64 -6.44 -9.76
CA ASN A 179 -13.05 -5.03 -9.84
C ASN A 179 -12.12 -4.13 -10.67
N ILE A 180 -11.01 -4.64 -11.20
CA ILE A 180 -10.01 -3.80 -11.90
C ILE A 180 -10.60 -2.98 -13.06
N ASP A 181 -11.63 -3.51 -13.73
CA ASP A 181 -12.27 -2.87 -14.88
C ASP A 181 -13.38 -1.86 -14.51
N SER A 182 -13.73 -1.75 -13.22
CA SER A 182 -14.69 -0.76 -12.70
C SER A 182 -14.02 0.42 -11.98
N LEU A 183 -12.68 0.48 -11.99
CA LEU A 183 -11.88 1.46 -11.28
C LEU A 183 -11.19 2.45 -12.25
N TYR A 184 -10.67 3.55 -11.69
CA TYR A 184 -10.00 4.65 -12.39
C TYR A 184 -8.54 4.37 -12.77
#